data_AF-A0A1A8WFB1-F1
#
_entry.id   AF-A0A1A8WFB1-F1
#
_cell.length_a   1.000
_cell.length_b   1.000
_cell.length_c   1.000
_cell.angle_alpha   90.00
_cell.angle_beta   90.00
_cell.angle_gamma   90.00
#
_symmetry.space_group_name_H-M   'P 1'
#
loop_
_entity.id
_entity.type
_entity.pdbx_description
1 polymer ?
#
loop_
_entity_poly.entity_id
_entity_poly.type
_entity_poly.pdbx_seq_one_letter_code
_entity_poly.pdbx_strand_id
1 'polypeptide(L)'
;MVVIPDKQKIFAEFEKSSFSNDQDTLSFLKDLNEHYNDLYNYGCLFEKAHKYAQTLHSIDNNNYICGYFNEWVNKKNQEHTSNGKNCQYAELWEQYIEKLWIQLLQKADTPNWCTRTKLRTLKRRFHKFLNKNERIRNNIYKYVPQKLLDYSENMDTHQIDETINLSYLSSHNS
;
A
#
# COMPACT_ATOMS: atom_id res chain seq x y z
N MET A 1 -19.43 24.93 20.75
CA MET A 1 -19.61 23.61 20.11
C MET A 1 -18.85 23.62 18.81
N VAL A 2 -17.91 22.70 18.60
CA VAL A 2 -17.31 22.49 17.28
C VAL A 2 -18.37 21.81 16.42
N VAL A 3 -18.88 22.51 15.42
CA VAL A 3 -19.85 21.93 14.46
C VAL A 3 -19.03 21.13 13.45
N ILE A 4 -19.09 19.80 13.55
CA ILE A 4 -18.44 18.92 12.58
C ILE A 4 -19.28 18.96 11.29
N PRO A 5 -18.72 19.42 10.16
CA PRO A 5 -19.44 19.46 8.89
C PRO A 5 -19.83 18.06 8.43
N ASP A 6 -20.92 17.98 7.66
CA ASP A 6 -21.32 16.74 7.02
C ASP A 6 -20.21 16.21 6.10
N LYS A 7 -19.77 15.00 6.39
CA LYS A 7 -18.73 14.29 5.65
C LYS A 7 -18.99 14.26 4.14
N GLN A 8 -20.23 14.08 3.71
CA GLN A 8 -20.54 14.02 2.27
C GLN A 8 -20.31 15.36 1.58
N LYS A 9 -20.54 16.48 2.28
CA LYS A 9 -20.21 17.81 1.75
C LYS A 9 -18.70 17.96 1.59
N ILE A 10 -17.92 17.56 2.61
CA ILE A 10 -16.45 17.60 2.53
C ILE A 10 -15.93 16.72 1.38
N PHE A 11 -16.50 15.53 1.17
CA PHE A 11 -16.12 14.67 0.06
C PHE A 11 -16.43 15.33 -1.29
N ALA A 12 -17.57 16.00 -1.44
CA ALA A 12 -17.91 16.72 -2.65
C ALA A 12 -16.91 17.85 -2.94
N GLU A 13 -16.39 18.52 -1.92
CA GLU A 13 -15.32 19.52 -2.05
C GLU A 13 -14.00 18.90 -2.50
N PHE A 14 -13.64 17.71 -2.00
CA PHE A 14 -12.48 16.97 -2.51
C PHE A 14 -12.58 16.66 -4.02
N GLU A 15 -13.78 16.35 -4.53
CA GLU A 15 -13.99 16.09 -5.97
C GLU A 15 -13.92 17.36 -6.83
N LYS A 16 -14.23 18.54 -6.26
CA LYS A 16 -14.43 19.80 -6.99
C LYS A 16 -13.37 20.86 -6.73
N SER A 17 -12.43 20.57 -5.84
CA SER A 17 -11.35 21.45 -5.42
C SER A 17 -10.72 22.19 -6.60
N SER A 18 -10.72 23.53 -6.53
CA SER A 18 -10.23 24.42 -7.59
C SER A 18 -8.72 24.65 -7.56
N PHE A 19 -8.01 23.97 -6.65
CA PHE A 19 -6.55 24.05 -6.58
C PHE A 19 -5.91 23.56 -7.89
N SER A 20 -4.74 24.11 -8.21
CA SER A 20 -3.92 23.64 -9.32
C SER A 20 -3.00 22.49 -8.88
N ASN A 21 -2.66 21.63 -9.83
CA ASN A 21 -1.61 20.64 -9.65
C ASN A 21 -0.24 21.29 -9.76
N ASP A 22 0.71 20.85 -8.94
CA ASP A 22 2.10 21.29 -9.03
C ASP A 22 2.81 20.55 -10.16
N GLN A 23 3.80 21.22 -10.76
CA GLN A 23 4.58 20.65 -11.87
C GLN A 23 5.26 19.33 -11.49
N ASP A 24 5.72 19.19 -10.24
CA ASP A 24 6.32 17.97 -9.74
C ASP A 24 5.35 16.79 -9.74
N THR A 25 4.08 17.03 -9.36
CA THR A 25 3.03 16.01 -9.40
C THR A 25 2.72 15.62 -10.84
N LEU A 26 2.58 16.60 -11.73
CA LEU A 26 2.34 16.34 -13.15
C LEU A 26 3.48 15.53 -13.78
N SER A 27 4.73 15.85 -13.43
CA SER A 27 5.92 15.12 -13.87
C SER A 27 5.93 13.69 -13.33
N PHE A 28 5.65 13.50 -12.04
CA PHE A 28 5.59 12.19 -11.40
C PHE A 28 4.51 11.27 -12.00
N LEU A 29 3.38 11.84 -12.40
CA LEU A 29 2.27 11.10 -12.98
C LEU A 29 2.37 10.93 -14.51
N LYS A 30 3.36 11.56 -15.17
CA LYS A 30 3.45 11.63 -16.63
C LYS A 30 3.33 10.27 -17.31
N ASP A 31 3.96 9.24 -16.75
CA ASP A 31 3.97 7.87 -17.29
C ASP A 31 2.58 7.20 -17.31
N LEU A 32 1.61 7.73 -16.56
CA LEU A 32 0.24 7.23 -16.54
C LEU A 32 -0.64 7.80 -17.67
N ASN A 33 -0.26 8.95 -18.24
CA ASN A 33 -1.12 9.75 -19.13
C ASN A 33 -1.39 9.13 -20.51
N GLU A 34 -0.77 7.99 -20.82
CA GLU A 34 -0.96 7.29 -22.10
C GLU A 34 -1.68 5.95 -21.92
N HIS A 35 -1.48 5.28 -20.78
CA HIS A 35 -1.95 3.90 -20.58
C HIS A 35 -2.97 3.77 -19.44
N TYR A 36 -3.02 4.74 -18.51
CA TYR A 36 -3.80 4.67 -17.28
C TYR A 36 -4.41 6.04 -16.95
N ASN A 37 -5.11 6.64 -17.92
CA ASN A 37 -5.70 7.98 -17.80
C ASN A 37 -6.59 8.15 -16.57
N ASP A 38 -7.33 7.11 -16.19
CA ASP A 38 -8.15 7.16 -14.98
C ASP A 38 -7.29 7.35 -13.72
N LEU A 39 -6.16 6.65 -13.64
CA LEU A 39 -5.25 6.77 -12.50
C LEU A 39 -4.48 8.09 -12.54
N TYR A 40 -4.11 8.56 -13.72
CA TYR A 40 -3.54 9.90 -13.91
C TYR A 40 -4.50 10.97 -13.36
N ASN A 41 -5.76 10.93 -13.79
CA ASN A 41 -6.81 11.84 -13.35
C ASN A 41 -7.02 11.76 -11.84
N TYR A 42 -6.97 10.54 -11.26
CA TYR A 42 -7.02 10.37 -9.80
C TYR A 42 -5.83 10.98 -9.09
N GLY A 43 -4.61 10.84 -9.61
CA GLY A 43 -3.42 11.47 -9.04
C GLY A 43 -3.53 13.00 -9.02
N CYS A 44 -4.00 13.58 -10.13
CA CYS A 44 -4.26 15.01 -10.22
C CYS A 44 -5.35 15.44 -9.22
N LEU A 45 -6.47 14.72 -9.16
CA LEU A 45 -7.54 15.01 -8.21
C LEU A 45 -7.08 14.89 -6.76
N PHE A 46 -6.27 13.87 -6.46
CA PHE A 46 -5.75 13.60 -5.13
C PHE A 46 -4.93 14.77 -4.58
N GLU A 47 -4.05 15.37 -5.38
CA GLU A 47 -3.28 16.53 -4.94
C GLU A 47 -4.17 17.74 -4.64
N LYS A 48 -5.17 18.00 -5.49
CA LYS A 48 -6.12 19.11 -5.27
C LYS A 48 -6.92 18.91 -3.98
N ALA A 49 -7.36 17.68 -3.74
CA ALA A 49 -8.04 17.32 -2.50
C ALA A 49 -7.10 17.42 -1.28
N HIS A 50 -5.84 17.01 -1.41
CA HIS A 50 -4.82 17.14 -0.36
C HIS A 50 -4.61 18.61 0.03
N LYS A 51 -4.42 19.50 -0.96
CA LYS A 51 -4.26 20.95 -0.71
C LYS A 51 -5.46 21.53 0.02
N TYR A 52 -6.67 21.22 -0.43
CA TYR A 52 -7.90 21.64 0.25
C TYR A 52 -7.99 21.12 1.69
N ALA A 53 -7.70 19.83 1.91
CA ALA A 53 -7.75 19.21 3.23
C ALA A 53 -6.71 19.81 4.18
N GLN A 54 -5.49 20.06 3.69
CA GLN A 54 -4.43 20.70 4.45
C GLN A 54 -4.82 22.14 4.85
N THR A 55 -5.38 22.93 3.94
CA THR A 55 -5.87 24.28 4.25
C THR A 55 -6.93 24.25 5.36
N LEU A 56 -7.92 23.36 5.27
CA LEU A 56 -8.94 23.22 6.31
C LEU A 56 -8.38 22.76 7.66
N HIS A 57 -7.39 21.87 7.64
CA HIS A 57 -6.72 21.42 8.86
C HIS A 57 -6.00 22.60 9.54
N SER A 58 -5.29 23.43 8.78
CA SER A 58 -4.51 24.54 9.31
C SER A 58 -5.35 25.71 9.85
N ILE A 59 -6.51 25.99 9.26
CA ILE A 59 -7.33 27.17 9.65
C ILE A 59 -7.94 27.01 11.04
N ASP A 60 -8.51 25.85 11.37
CA ASP A 60 -9.30 25.64 12.60
C ASP A 60 -8.79 24.48 13.48
N ASN A 61 -7.59 23.94 13.20
CA ASN A 61 -7.11 22.70 13.83
C ASN A 61 -8.14 21.57 13.71
N ASN A 62 -8.77 21.47 12.53
CA ASN A 62 -9.85 20.55 12.24
C ASN A 62 -9.32 19.11 12.15
N ASN A 63 -9.05 18.50 13.30
CA ASN A 63 -8.47 17.16 13.43
C ASN A 63 -9.29 16.07 12.72
N TYR A 64 -10.60 16.29 12.50
CA TYR A 64 -11.47 15.36 11.79
C TYR A 64 -11.16 15.28 10.27
N ILE A 65 -10.55 16.32 9.69
CA ILE A 65 -10.29 16.39 8.24
C ILE A 65 -9.33 15.29 7.79
N CYS A 66 -8.30 14.97 8.59
CA CYS A 66 -7.41 13.86 8.24
C CYS A 66 -8.14 12.51 8.18
N GLY A 67 -9.12 12.30 9.08
CA GLY A 67 -9.98 11.11 9.08
C GLY A 67 -10.82 11.04 7.80
N TYR A 68 -11.47 12.13 7.43
CA TYR A 68 -12.28 12.22 6.22
C TYR A 68 -11.43 12.04 4.95
N PHE A 69 -10.26 12.66 4.89
CA PHE A 69 -9.36 12.53 3.77
C PHE A 69 -8.87 11.09 3.58
N ASN A 70 -8.48 10.42 4.67
CA ASN A 70 -8.13 8.99 4.62
C ASN A 70 -9.28 8.11 4.14
N GLU A 71 -10.49 8.34 4.63
CA GLU A 71 -11.68 7.58 4.23
C GLU A 71 -11.98 7.78 2.74
N TRP A 72 -11.93 9.03 2.27
CA TRP A 72 -12.12 9.37 0.87
C TRP A 72 -11.10 8.67 -0.04
N VAL A 73 -9.80 8.75 0.29
CA VAL A 73 -8.74 8.05 -0.47
C VAL A 73 -8.93 6.54 -0.45
N ASN A 74 -9.33 5.96 0.68
CA ASN A 74 -9.63 4.53 0.75
C ASN A 74 -10.82 4.12 -0.12
N LYS A 75 -11.87 4.94 -0.17
CA LYS A 75 -13.03 4.72 -1.04
C LYS A 75 -12.61 4.75 -2.51
N LYS A 76 -11.83 5.74 -2.92
CA LYS A 76 -11.27 5.82 -4.28
C LYS A 76 -10.41 4.62 -4.64
N ASN A 77 -9.55 4.16 -3.72
CA ASN A 77 -8.76 2.93 -3.91
C ASN A 77 -9.68 1.71 -4.12
N GLN A 78 -10.73 1.56 -3.32
CA GLN A 78 -11.66 0.43 -3.46
C GLN A 78 -12.41 0.47 -4.79
N GLU A 79 -12.90 1.64 -5.21
CA GLU A 79 -13.56 1.83 -6.50
C GLU A 79 -12.62 1.48 -7.65
N HIS A 80 -11.41 2.04 -7.65
CA HIS A 80 -10.42 1.85 -8.70
C HIS A 80 -9.89 0.41 -8.81
N THR A 81 -9.72 -0.29 -7.68
CA THR A 81 -9.11 -1.62 -7.65
C THR A 81 -10.12 -2.77 -7.61
N SER A 82 -11.42 -2.47 -7.79
CA SER A 82 -12.51 -3.45 -7.58
C SER A 82 -12.40 -4.12 -6.20
N ASN A 83 -12.25 -3.31 -5.16
CA ASN A 83 -12.00 -3.71 -3.77
C ASN A 83 -10.76 -4.63 -3.63
N GLY A 84 -9.68 -4.29 -4.33
CA GLY A 84 -8.43 -5.06 -4.38
C GLY A 84 -8.52 -6.39 -5.13
N LYS A 85 -9.60 -6.64 -5.87
CA LYS A 85 -9.71 -7.84 -6.73
C LYS A 85 -8.85 -7.72 -7.98
N ASN A 86 -8.68 -6.51 -8.51
CA ASN A 86 -7.83 -6.26 -9.65
C ASN A 86 -6.40 -5.96 -9.17
N CYS A 87 -5.51 -6.94 -9.33
CA CYS A 87 -4.15 -6.89 -8.80
C CYS A 87 -3.29 -5.83 -9.51
N GLN A 88 -3.42 -5.70 -10.83
CA GLN A 88 -2.67 -4.72 -11.61
C GLN A 88 -2.98 -3.29 -11.15
N TYR A 89 -4.27 -2.92 -11.08
CA TYR A 89 -4.63 -1.58 -10.60
C TYR A 89 -4.32 -1.38 -9.10
N ALA A 90 -4.33 -2.45 -8.31
CA ALA A 90 -3.89 -2.36 -6.92
C ALA A 90 -2.38 -2.07 -6.81
N GLU A 91 -1.55 -2.63 -7.68
CA GLU A 91 -0.12 -2.32 -7.74
C GLU A 91 0.13 -0.90 -8.24
N LEU A 92 -0.56 -0.46 -9.29
CA LEU A 92 -0.46 0.90 -9.80
C LEU A 92 -0.87 1.93 -8.74
N TRP A 93 -1.94 1.67 -7.97
CA TRP A 93 -2.33 2.54 -6.87
C TRP A 93 -1.23 2.72 -5.82
N GLU A 94 -0.58 1.62 -5.42
CA GLU A 94 0.53 1.65 -4.46
C GLU A 94 1.77 2.37 -5.03
N GLN A 95 2.03 2.23 -6.33
CA GLN A 95 3.17 2.86 -6.99
C GLN A 95 3.00 4.36 -7.19
N TYR A 96 1.77 4.83 -7.46
CA TYR A 96 1.53 6.22 -7.81
C TYR A 96 0.83 6.99 -6.68
N ILE A 97 -0.37 6.59 -6.27
CA ILE A 97 -1.16 7.38 -5.32
C ILE A 97 -0.57 7.34 -3.91
N GLU A 98 -0.14 6.17 -3.45
CA GLU A 98 0.43 6.05 -2.10
C GLU A 98 1.83 6.68 -2.00
N LYS A 99 2.62 6.67 -3.09
CA LYS A 99 3.87 7.42 -3.15
C LYS A 99 3.64 8.93 -3.22
N LEU A 100 2.65 9.36 -4.01
CA LEU A 100 2.28 10.77 -4.11
C LEU A 100 1.82 11.31 -2.75
N TRP A 101 1.05 10.53 -1.97
CA TRP A 101 0.71 10.89 -0.59
C TRP A 101 1.94 11.22 0.25
N ILE A 102 2.97 10.36 0.21
CA ILE A 102 4.21 10.57 0.97
C ILE A 102 4.92 11.84 0.51
N GLN A 103 5.03 12.05 -0.80
CA GLN A 103 5.67 13.24 -1.36
C GLN A 103 4.95 14.53 -0.95
N LEU A 104 3.61 14.55 -1.00
CA LEU A 104 2.82 15.72 -0.62
C LEU A 104 2.92 16.00 0.89
N LEU A 105 2.93 14.97 1.74
CA LEU A 105 3.13 15.14 3.19
C LEU A 105 4.50 15.72 3.54
N GLN A 106 5.54 15.36 2.79
CA GLN A 106 6.90 15.86 3.01
C GLN A 106 7.05 17.34 2.61
N LYS A 107 6.28 17.79 1.61
CA LYS A 107 6.28 19.18 1.12
C LYS A 107 5.33 20.09 1.89
N ALA A 108 4.41 19.52 2.68
CA ALA A 108 3.42 20.29 3.42
C ALA A 108 4.06 21.23 4.46
N ASP A 109 3.53 22.45 4.57
CA ASP A 109 3.93 23.46 5.58
C ASP A 109 3.90 22.91 7.02
N THR A 110 2.98 21.98 7.28
CA THR A 110 2.95 21.18 8.49
C THR A 110 3.26 19.74 8.12
N PRO A 111 4.54 19.31 8.19
CA PRO A 111 4.92 17.96 7.84
C PRO A 111 4.13 16.95 8.67
N ASN A 112 3.68 15.88 8.03
CA ASN A 112 2.94 14.79 8.68
C ASN A 112 1.61 15.20 9.33
N TRP A 113 0.97 16.28 8.88
CA TRP A 113 -0.35 16.72 9.38
C TRP A 113 -1.43 15.62 9.29
N CYS A 114 -1.29 14.67 8.37
CA CYS A 114 -2.21 13.55 8.25
C CYS A 114 -1.53 12.20 8.02
N THR A 115 -1.61 11.31 9.02
CA THR A 115 -1.08 9.95 8.89
C THR A 115 -1.97 9.09 7.98
N ARG A 116 -1.37 8.45 6.97
CA ARG A 116 -2.06 7.54 6.05
C ARG A 116 -2.50 6.26 6.76
N THR A 117 -3.80 5.98 6.78
CA THR A 117 -4.42 4.75 7.29
C THR A 117 -5.10 3.97 6.18
N LYS A 118 -4.42 2.95 5.64
CA LYS A 118 -4.95 2.08 4.58
C LYS A 118 -6.00 1.12 5.14
N LEU A 119 -7.14 1.01 4.46
CA LEU A 119 -8.07 -0.10 4.66
C LEU A 119 -7.39 -1.41 4.22
N ARG A 120 -7.05 -2.26 5.20
CA ARG A 120 -6.40 -3.55 4.95
C ARG A 120 -7.43 -4.52 4.37
N THR A 121 -7.54 -4.60 3.05
CA THR A 121 -8.26 -5.71 2.43
C THR A 121 -7.45 -7.00 2.68
N LEU A 122 -8.05 -8.01 3.32
CA LEU A 122 -7.37 -9.28 3.63
C LEU A 122 -6.64 -9.85 2.40
N LYS A 123 -7.20 -9.66 1.20
CA LYS A 123 -6.66 -10.12 -0.09
C LYS A 123 -5.26 -9.56 -0.40
N ARG A 124 -4.95 -8.29 -0.09
CA ARG A 124 -3.60 -7.71 -0.28
C ARG A 124 -2.55 -8.37 0.62
N ARG A 125 -2.94 -8.81 1.83
CA ARG A 125 -2.06 -9.54 2.75
C ARG A 125 -1.72 -10.92 2.18
N PHE A 126 -2.71 -11.63 1.67
CA PHE A 126 -2.52 -12.94 1.05
C PHE A 126 -1.66 -12.86 -0.20
N HIS A 127 -1.86 -11.91 -1.11
CA HIS A 127 -1.02 -11.79 -2.31
C HIS A 127 0.45 -11.46 -1.98
N LYS A 128 0.70 -10.54 -1.05
CA LYS A 128 2.09 -10.23 -0.63
C LYS A 128 2.74 -11.41 0.08
N PHE A 129 1.97 -12.17 0.85
CA PHE A 129 2.43 -13.41 1.50
C PHE A 129 2.76 -14.48 0.46
N LEU A 130 1.88 -14.73 -0.51
CA LEU A 130 2.10 -15.70 -1.60
C LEU A 130 3.32 -15.34 -2.46
N ASN A 131 3.44 -14.09 -2.91
CA ASN A 131 4.56 -13.64 -3.74
C ASN A 131 5.90 -13.70 -2.97
N LYS A 132 5.89 -13.41 -1.66
CA LYS A 132 7.09 -13.58 -0.81
C LYS A 132 7.46 -15.06 -0.68
N ASN A 133 6.49 -15.95 -0.49
CA ASN A 133 6.72 -17.39 -0.40
C ASN A 133 7.21 -17.98 -1.72
N GLU A 134 6.69 -17.52 -2.86
CA GLU A 134 7.12 -17.95 -4.19
C GLU A 134 8.59 -17.54 -4.48
N ARG A 135 8.98 -16.32 -4.11
CA ARG A 135 10.38 -15.87 -4.21
C ARG A 135 11.33 -16.67 -3.32
N ILE A 136 10.91 -16.97 -2.09
CA ILE A 136 11.69 -17.81 -1.16
C ILE A 136 11.84 -19.21 -1.77
N ARG A 137 10.74 -19.80 -2.24
CA ARG A 137 10.72 -21.12 -2.88
C ARG A 137 11.65 -21.20 -4.09
N ASN A 138 11.58 -20.23 -5.00
CA ASN A 138 12.43 -20.20 -6.21
C ASN A 138 13.92 -20.02 -5.86
N ASN A 139 14.24 -19.27 -4.81
CA ASN A 139 15.61 -19.13 -4.33
C ASN A 139 16.10 -20.39 -3.60
N ILE A 140 15.25 -21.10 -2.87
CA ILE A 140 15.62 -22.35 -2.17
C ILE A 140 15.82 -23.50 -3.17
N TYR A 141 14.93 -23.68 -4.15
CA TYR A 141 15.07 -24.73 -5.17
C TYR A 141 16.36 -24.63 -6.00
N LYS A 142 16.96 -23.44 -6.08
CA LYS A 142 18.23 -23.22 -6.79
C LYS A 142 19.45 -23.77 -6.03
N TYR A 143 19.35 -23.94 -4.71
CA TYR A 143 20.50 -24.27 -3.84
C TYR A 143 20.29 -25.52 -2.97
N VAL A 144 19.09 -26.11 -2.97
CA VAL A 144 18.81 -27.34 -2.22
C VAL A 144 19.02 -28.57 -3.12
N PRO A 145 19.86 -29.54 -2.72
CA PRO A 145 20.02 -30.80 -3.45
C PRO A 145 18.68 -31.55 -3.58
N GLN A 146 18.39 -32.12 -4.75
CA GLN A 146 17.14 -32.84 -5.07
C GLN A 146 16.67 -33.82 -3.97
N LYS A 147 17.62 -34.47 -3.27
CA LYS A 147 17.36 -35.43 -2.20
C LYS A 147 16.66 -34.86 -0.95
N LEU A 148 16.74 -33.56 -0.70
CA LEU A 148 16.05 -32.90 0.42
C LEU A 148 14.59 -32.56 0.08
N LEU A 149 14.25 -32.49 -1.20
CA LEU A 149 12.91 -32.14 -1.69
C LEU A 149 11.98 -33.36 -1.69
N ASP A 150 12.49 -34.53 -2.08
CA ASP A 150 11.78 -35.82 -2.02
C ASP A 150 11.35 -36.20 -0.58
N TYR A 151 12.06 -35.66 0.43
CA TYR A 151 11.72 -35.86 1.84
C TYR A 151 10.52 -35.01 2.30
N SER A 152 10.28 -33.84 1.68
CA SER A 152 9.19 -32.94 2.07
C SER A 152 7.85 -33.31 1.43
N GLU A 153 7.87 -33.88 0.22
CA GLU A 153 6.64 -34.31 -0.47
C GLU A 153 6.02 -35.58 0.13
N ASN A 154 6.75 -36.30 0.98
CA ASN A 154 6.28 -37.52 1.66
C ASN A 154 5.94 -37.31 3.16
N MET A 155 5.98 -36.08 3.68
CA MET A 155 5.75 -35.83 5.12
C MET A 155 4.26 -35.77 5.52
N ASP A 156 3.33 -35.96 4.58
CA ASP A 156 1.89 -36.07 4.87
C ASP A 156 1.45 -37.49 5.27
N THR A 157 2.36 -38.45 5.29
CA THR A 157 2.09 -39.79 5.82
C THR A 157 3.34 -40.30 6.53
N HIS A 158 3.51 -39.97 7.81
CA HIS A 158 3.77 -40.92 8.89
C HIS A 158 4.10 -40.19 10.20
N GLN A 159 3.57 -40.77 11.28
CA GLN A 159 3.61 -40.33 12.67
C GLN A 159 4.97 -39.81 13.15
N ILE A 160 4.86 -38.72 13.92
CA ILE A 160 5.86 -38.20 14.84
C ILE A 160 6.24 -39.29 15.84
N ASP A 161 7.46 -39.82 15.75
CA ASP A 161 8.23 -40.30 16.89
C ASP A 161 9.65 -40.62 16.41
N GLU A 162 10.60 -39.72 16.66
CA GLU A 162 11.96 -40.07 17.04
C GLU A 162 12.77 -38.79 17.33
N THR A 163 13.26 -38.71 18.56
CA THR A 163 14.04 -37.59 19.10
C THR A 163 15.37 -37.46 18.36
N ILE A 164 15.59 -36.35 17.65
CA ILE A 164 16.85 -36.12 16.93
C ILE A 164 17.95 -35.77 17.94
N ASN A 165 18.91 -36.68 18.12
CA ASN A 165 20.10 -36.47 18.94
C ASN A 165 21.22 -35.89 18.07
N LEU A 166 21.60 -34.63 18.31
CA LEU A 166 22.65 -33.95 17.54
C LEU A 166 23.99 -34.02 18.28
N SER A 167 24.78 -35.07 18.01
CA SER A 167 26.19 -35.10 18.40
C SER A 167 27.03 -34.33 17.38
N TYR A 168 27.59 -33.20 17.81
CA TYR A 168 28.55 -32.38 17.05
C TYR A 168 29.89 -33.15 16.90
N LEU A 169 30.30 -33.45 15.67
CA LEU A 169 31.68 -33.89 15.39
C LEU A 169 32.58 -32.65 15.25
N SER A 170 33.39 -32.41 16.29
CA SER A 170 34.53 -31.49 16.23
C SER A 170 35.64 -32.11 15.39
N SER A 171 36.04 -31.41 14.33
CA SER A 171 37.19 -31.77 13.49
C SER A 171 38.51 -31.61 14.26
N HIS A 172 39.14 -32.72 14.62
CA HIS A 172 40.57 -32.74 14.98
C HIS A 172 41.41 -32.95 13.72
N ASN A 173 42.23 -31.96 13.38
CA ASN A 173 43.41 -32.13 12.56
C ASN A 173 44.62 -31.61 13.36
N SER A 174 45.47 -32.52 13.81
CA SER A 174 46.92 -32.34 13.99
C SER A 174 47.57 -33.71 13.96
#